data_AF-F9CVD1-F1
#
_entry.id   AF-F9CVD1-F1
#
_cell.length_a   1.000
_cell.length_b   1.000
_cell.length_c   1.000
_cell.angle_alpha   90.00
_cell.angle_beta   90.00
_cell.angle_gamma   90.00
#
_symmetry.space_group_name_H-M   'P 1'
#
loop_
_entity.id
_entity.type
_entity.pdbx_description
1 polymer ?
#
loop_
_entity_poly.entity_id
_entity_poly.type
_entity_poly.pdbx_seq_one_letter_code
_entity_poly.pdbx_strand_id
1 'polypeptide(L)' 'MAEGRWKCFRCNLTFKDENIAMMHKKISKHSITKVKQIVA' A
#
# COMPACT_ATOMS: atom_id res chain seq x y z
N MET A 1 2.08 -14.60 -10.14
CA MET A 1 3.02 -13.67 -9.47
C MET A 1 2.22 -12.85 -8.48
N ALA A 2 2.52 -12.90 -7.18
CA ALA A 2 1.67 -12.27 -6.16
C ALA A 2 1.73 -10.73 -6.25
N GLU A 3 0.72 -10.12 -6.85
CA GLU A 3 0.51 -8.66 -6.89
C GLU A 3 0.18 -8.15 -5.48
N GLY A 4 1.23 -7.91 -4.68
CA GLY A 4 1.09 -7.32 -3.36
C GLY A 4 0.70 -5.85 -3.47
N ARG A 5 -0.56 -5.52 -3.24
CA ARG A 5 -1.01 -4.11 -3.14
C ARG A 5 -0.59 -3.53 -1.81
N TRP A 6 -0.35 -2.24 -1.75
CA TRP A 6 -0.08 -1.51 -0.52
C TRP A 6 -1.28 -0.64 -0.19
N LYS A 7 -1.80 -0.74 1.02
CA LYS A 7 -2.94 0.06 1.45
C LYS A 7 -2.53 0.97 2.60
N CYS A 8 -2.83 2.25 2.46
CA CYS A 8 -2.84 3.19 3.56
C CYS A 8 -4.25 3.26 4.12
N PHE A 9 -4.46 2.77 5.34
CA PHE A 9 -5.77 2.80 5.98
C PHE A 9 -6.19 4.21 6.43
N ARG A 10 -5.22 5.09 6.71
CA ARG A 10 -5.50 6.49 7.10
C ARG A 10 -6.06 7.33 5.96
N CYS A 11 -5.48 7.19 4.77
CA CYS A 11 -5.96 7.89 3.58
C CYS A 11 -6.99 7.09 2.78
N ASN A 12 -7.25 5.85 3.19
CA ASN A 12 -7.99 4.86 2.41
C ASN A 12 -7.48 4.70 0.96
N LEU A 13 -6.18 4.94 0.73
CA LEU A 13 -5.54 4.84 -0.57
C LEU A 13 -4.94 3.46 -0.78
N THR A 14 -5.04 2.94 -2.00
CA THR A 14 -4.44 1.68 -2.40
C THR A 14 -3.45 1.93 -3.53
N PHE A 15 -2.22 1.50 -3.33
CA PHE A 15 -1.10 1.62 -4.26
C PHE A 15 -0.77 0.24 -4.81
N LYS A 16 -0.53 0.15 -6.12
CA LYS A 16 -0.08 -1.09 -6.77
C LYS A 16 1.43 -1.26 -6.66
N ASP A 17 2.16 -0.13 -6.67
CA ASP A 17 3.62 -0.08 -6.60
C ASP A 17 4.14 0.18 -5.20
N GLU A 18 5.21 -0.53 -4.83
CA GLU A 18 5.94 -0.32 -3.58
C GLU A 18 6.57 1.08 -3.53
N ASN A 19 7.14 1.56 -4.65
CA ASN A 19 7.74 2.89 -4.72
C ASN A 19 6.73 4.00 -4.39
N ILE A 20 5.52 3.92 -4.94
CA ILE A 20 4.46 4.90 -4.66
C ILE A 20 4.01 4.80 -3.20
N ALA A 21 3.88 3.58 -2.67
CA ALA A 21 3.53 3.37 -1.28
C ALA A 21 4.61 3.96 -0.34
N MET A 22 5.89 3.72 -0.61
CA MET A 22 7.00 4.26 0.18
C MET A 22 7.08 5.78 0.09
N MET A 23 6.84 6.36 -1.09
CA MET A 23 6.72 7.82 -1.23
C MET A 23 5.58 8.35 -0.37
N HIS A 24 4.39 7.73 -0.42
CA HIS A 24 3.25 8.09 0.42
C HIS A 24 3.59 8.02 1.92
N LYS A 25 4.31 6.97 2.34
CA LYS A 25 4.81 6.83 3.72
C LYS A 25 5.72 8.00 4.11
N LYS A 26 6.64 8.40 3.23
CA LYS A 26 7.60 9.49 3.48
C LYS A 26 6.91 10.86 3.53
N ILE A 27 6.07 11.18 2.55
CA ILE A 27 5.44 12.51 2.45
C ILE A 27 4.34 12.69 3.49
N SER A 28 3.50 11.68 3.69
CA SER A 28 2.33 11.77 4.58
C SER A 28 2.63 11.28 5.99
N LYS A 29 3.81 10.70 6.23
CA LYS A 29 4.16 10.02 7.51
C LYS A 29 3.13 8.97 7.92
N HIS A 30 2.48 8.34 6.94
CA HIS A 30 1.40 7.37 7.17
C HIS A 30 1.88 5.93 7.04
N SER A 31 1.42 5.07 7.93
CA SER A 31 1.70 3.64 7.85
C SER A 31 0.96 3.00 6.67
N ILE A 32 1.74 2.45 5.76
CA ILE A 32 1.30 1.63 4.62
C ILE A 32 1.47 0.15 4.96
N THR A 33 0.48 -0.66 4.60
CA THR A 33 0.47 -2.10 4.88
C THR A 33 0.39 -2.86 3.56
N LYS A 34 1.22 -3.89 3.39
CA LYS A 34 1.16 -4.77 2.22
C LYS A 34 -0.03 -5.73 2.38
N VAL A 35 -1.05 -5.56 1.55
CA VAL A 35 -2.21 -6.45 1.47
C VAL A 35 -1.97 -7.46 0.36
N LYS A 36 -1.89 -8.74 0.75
CA LYS A 36 -1.97 -9.85 -0.20
C LYS A 36 -3.46 -10.05 -0.53
N GLN A 37 -3.80 -10.01 -1.80
CA GLN A 37 -5.15 -10.35 -2.23
C GLN A 37 -5.30 -11.87 -2.05
N ILE A 38 -6.00 -12.28 -0.99
CA ILE A 38 -6.42 -13.66 -0.82
C ILE A 38 -7.64 -13.79 -1.74
N VAL A 39 -7.46 -14.43 -2.90
CA VAL A 39 -8.59 -14.85 -3.72
C VAL A 39 -9.22 -16.05 -3.00
N ALA A 40 -10.49 -15.89 -2.62
CA ALA A 40 -11.32 -16.95 -2.04
C ALA A 40 -12.02 -17.71 -3.17
#